data_AF-A0A3D0SPZ4-F1
#
_entry.id   AF-A0A3D0SPZ4-F1
#
_cell.length_a   1.000
_cell.length_b   1.000
_cell.length_c   1.000
_cell.angle_alpha   90.00
_cell.angle_beta   90.00
_cell.angle_gamma   90.00
#
_symmetry.space_group_name_H-M   'P 1'
#
loop_
_entity.id
_entity.type
_entity.pdbx_description
1 polymer ?
#
loop_
_entity_poly.entity_id
_entity_poly.type
_entity_poly.pdbx_seq_one_letter_code
_entity_poly.pdbx_strand_id
1 'polypeptide(L)'
;LDGQAVFSPWGELVWQEAYRAVYSAELLGPITPKLAFGPRFQQTLDGLTPDRLRHINERLDQLARRLEDGETYNPRSLDFKPLQGTEHKGSTHECDAWADQDAKRLFGHYAGECYVIDRLDKGLH
;
A
#
# COMPACT_ATOMS: atom_id res chain seq x y z
N LEU A 1 21.25 19.57 -13.50
CA LEU A 1 21.97 18.27 -13.40
C LEU A 1 21.36 17.61 -12.20
N ASP A 2 20.22 16.99 -12.44
CA ASP A 2 19.29 16.64 -11.38
C ASP A 2 19.70 15.27 -10.90
N GLY A 3 20.23 15.19 -9.68
CA GLY A 3 20.87 14.02 -9.06
C GLY A 3 19.94 12.84 -8.81
N GLN A 4 19.20 12.42 -9.83
CA GLN A 4 18.37 11.24 -9.83
C GLN A 4 19.22 10.05 -10.29
N ALA A 5 19.39 9.08 -9.39
CA ALA A 5 19.90 7.77 -9.78
C ALA A 5 18.81 7.07 -10.61
N VAL A 6 19.08 6.83 -11.88
CA VAL A 6 18.22 6.05 -12.77
C VAL A 6 18.89 4.73 -13.11
N PHE A 7 18.09 3.71 -13.36
CA PHE A 7 18.61 2.46 -13.87
C PHE A 7 19.16 2.64 -15.29
N SER A 8 20.16 1.85 -15.65
CA SER A 8 20.48 1.65 -17.05
C SER A 8 19.33 0.89 -17.73
N PRO A 9 19.16 0.95 -19.06
CA PRO A 9 18.10 0.20 -19.75
C PRO A 9 18.11 -1.31 -19.45
N TRP A 10 19.31 -1.89 -19.28
CA TRP A 10 19.45 -3.28 -18.84
C TRP A 10 19.08 -3.47 -17.37
N GLY A 11 19.47 -2.53 -16.50
CA GLY A 11 19.06 -2.55 -15.10
C GLY A 11 17.54 -2.43 -14.93
N GLU A 12 16.87 -1.64 -15.76
CA GLU A 12 15.42 -1.51 -15.77
C GLU A 12 14.75 -2.81 -16.22
N LEU A 13 15.26 -3.45 -17.27
CA LEU A 13 14.71 -4.72 -17.77
C LEU A 13 14.85 -5.85 -16.74
N VAL A 14 16.03 -5.99 -16.12
CA VAL A 14 16.26 -6.95 -15.02
C VAL A 14 15.40 -6.61 -13.81
N TRP A 15 15.24 -5.33 -13.49
CA TRP A 15 14.36 -4.88 -12.42
C TRP A 15 12.92 -5.26 -12.69
N GLN A 16 12.37 -5.01 -13.89
CA GLN A 16 10.98 -5.36 -14.23
C GLN A 16 10.70 -6.87 -14.08
N GLU A 17 11.66 -7.72 -14.44
CA GLU A 17 11.50 -9.17 -14.32
C GLU A 17 11.61 -9.66 -12.86
N ALA A 18 12.61 -9.17 -12.12
CA ALA A 18 12.79 -9.52 -10.71
C ALA A 18 11.68 -8.94 -9.82
N TYR A 19 11.26 -7.70 -10.10
CA TYR A 19 10.22 -6.96 -9.38
C TYR A 19 8.93 -7.77 -9.33
N ARG A 20 8.47 -8.26 -10.48
CA ARG A 20 7.24 -9.04 -10.54
C ARG A 20 7.36 -10.31 -9.71
N ALA A 21 8.48 -11.02 -9.79
CA ALA A 21 8.69 -12.24 -9.01
C ALA A 21 8.65 -11.95 -7.51
N VAL A 22 9.38 -10.93 -7.04
CA VAL A 22 9.48 -10.57 -5.62
C VAL A 22 8.15 -10.07 -5.06
N TYR A 23 7.52 -9.10 -5.74
CA TYR A 23 6.29 -8.48 -5.24
C TYR A 23 5.08 -9.42 -5.28
N SER A 24 5.14 -10.50 -6.06
CA SER A 24 4.06 -11.49 -6.12
C SER A 24 4.26 -12.67 -5.17
N ALA A 25 5.44 -12.81 -4.56
CA ALA A 25 5.81 -14.01 -3.81
C ALA A 25 5.20 -14.05 -2.41
N GLU A 26 5.31 -12.94 -1.68
CA GLU A 26 4.81 -12.79 -0.32
C GLU A 26 4.51 -11.32 0.02
N LEU A 27 3.85 -11.09 1.15
CA LEU A 27 3.67 -9.76 1.70
C LEU A 27 5.03 -9.23 2.16
N LEU A 28 5.48 -8.11 1.58
CA LEU A 28 6.73 -7.47 1.98
C LEU A 28 6.54 -6.72 3.29
N GLY A 29 7.58 -6.72 4.13
CA GLY A 29 7.59 -5.94 5.37
C GLY A 29 7.59 -4.44 5.09
N PRO A 30 7.13 -3.60 6.04
CA PRO A 30 7.16 -2.15 5.89
C PRO A 30 8.59 -1.62 5.69
N ILE A 31 8.76 -0.74 4.71
CA ILE A 31 10.06 -0.11 4.38
C ILE A 31 10.36 1.15 5.20
N THR A 32 9.43 1.59 6.06
CA THR A 32 9.54 2.76 6.94
C THR A 32 9.01 2.42 8.34
N PRO A 33 9.59 2.97 9.42
CA PRO A 33 9.04 2.85 10.78
C PRO A 33 7.68 3.54 10.97
N LYS A 34 7.28 4.44 10.05
CA LYS A 34 5.96 5.10 10.11
C LYS A 34 4.81 4.20 9.71
N LEU A 35 5.08 2.98 9.23
CA LEU A 35 4.08 2.03 8.77
C LEU A 35 4.22 0.71 9.52
N ALA A 36 3.11 0.19 10.02
CA ALA A 36 3.03 -1.12 10.65
C ALA A 36 1.82 -1.91 10.16
N PHE A 37 1.90 -3.24 10.27
CA PHE A 37 0.77 -4.13 9.99
C PHE A 37 0.08 -4.50 11.29
N GLY A 38 -1.23 -4.26 11.34
CA GLY A 38 -2.07 -4.72 12.41
C GLY A 38 -2.21 -6.25 12.40
N PRO A 39 -2.59 -6.85 13.54
CA PRO A 39 -2.57 -8.31 13.73
C PRO A 39 -3.54 -9.07 12.81
N ARG A 40 -4.51 -8.38 12.22
CA ARG A 40 -5.51 -8.98 11.32
C ARG A 40 -5.23 -8.74 9.84
N PHE A 41 -4.31 -7.84 9.51
CA PHE A 41 -4.12 -7.40 8.13
C PHE A 41 -3.73 -8.57 7.23
N GLN A 42 -2.74 -9.35 7.63
CA GLN A 42 -2.25 -10.47 6.83
C GLN A 42 -3.34 -11.52 6.54
N GLN A 43 -4.21 -11.79 7.52
CA GLN A 43 -5.35 -12.71 7.34
C GLN A 43 -6.37 -12.18 6.31
N THR A 44 -6.48 -10.86 6.12
CA THR A 44 -7.35 -10.28 5.09
C THR A 44 -6.79 -10.41 3.67
N LEU A 45 -5.53 -10.84 3.54
CA LEU A 45 -4.89 -11.11 2.25
C LEU A 45 -4.94 -12.59 1.87
N ASP A 46 -5.47 -13.45 2.74
CA ASP A 46 -5.57 -14.89 2.48
C ASP A 46 -6.41 -15.16 1.22
N GLY A 47 -5.87 -15.98 0.32
CA GLY A 47 -6.53 -16.33 -0.94
C GLY A 47 -6.39 -15.28 -2.06
N LEU A 48 -5.66 -14.18 -1.85
CA LEU A 48 -5.31 -13.28 -2.94
C LEU A 48 -4.44 -14.01 -3.98
N THR A 49 -4.68 -13.69 -5.25
CA THR A 49 -3.79 -14.14 -6.32
C THR A 49 -2.44 -13.44 -6.22
N PRO A 50 -1.36 -14.02 -6.78
CA PRO A 50 -0.04 -13.38 -6.78
C PRO A 50 -0.05 -11.97 -7.37
N ASP A 51 -0.88 -11.73 -8.38
CA ASP A 51 -1.01 -10.40 -9.00
C ASP A 51 -1.69 -9.37 -8.07
N ARG A 52 -2.69 -9.80 -7.29
CA ARG A 52 -3.30 -8.94 -6.26
C ARG A 52 -2.34 -8.66 -5.11
N LEU A 53 -1.55 -9.65 -4.70
CA LEU A 53 -0.51 -9.46 -3.69
C LEU A 53 0.55 -8.45 -4.14
N ARG A 54 0.96 -8.51 -5.42
CA ARG A 54 1.82 -7.48 -6.04
C ARG A 54 1.21 -6.08 -5.94
N HIS A 55 -0.07 -5.92 -6.27
CA HIS A 55 -0.76 -4.63 -6.12
C HIS A 55 -0.78 -4.14 -4.67
N ILE A 56 -0.93 -5.04 -3.69
CA ILE A 56 -0.83 -4.67 -2.28
C ILE A 56 0.57 -4.14 -1.97
N ASN A 57 1.63 -4.88 -2.30
CA ASN A 57 3.01 -4.45 -2.06
C ASN A 57 3.31 -3.09 -2.73
N GLU A 58 2.82 -2.87 -3.96
CA GLU A 58 2.89 -1.56 -4.64
C GLU A 58 2.22 -0.42 -3.87
N ARG A 59 1.05 -0.67 -3.31
CA ARG A 59 0.33 0.33 -2.51
C ARG A 59 1.00 0.59 -1.19
N LEU A 60 1.63 -0.41 -0.60
CA LEU A 60 2.42 -0.26 0.63
C LEU A 60 3.63 0.64 0.41
N ASP A 61 4.32 0.54 -0.73
CA ASP A 61 5.43 1.45 -1.06
C ASP A 61 4.97 2.89 -1.26
N GLN A 62 3.85 3.06 -1.98
CA GLN A 62 3.25 4.38 -2.18
C GLN A 62 2.80 4.99 -0.85
N LEU A 63 2.17 4.19 0.01
CA LEU A 63 1.74 4.62 1.33
C LEU A 63 2.93 4.97 2.22
N ALA A 64 3.98 4.14 2.24
CA ALA A 64 5.21 4.42 2.96
C ALA A 64 5.78 5.79 2.57
N ARG A 65 5.87 6.06 1.26
CA ARG A 65 6.32 7.37 0.77
C ARG A 65 5.36 8.50 1.16
N ARG A 66 4.04 8.31 1.07
CA ARG A 66 3.03 9.29 1.51
C ARG A 66 3.20 9.66 2.98
N LEU A 67 3.57 8.70 3.83
CA LEU A 67 3.79 8.92 5.27
C LEU A 67 5.11 9.66 5.56
N GLU A 68 6.11 9.53 4.68
CA GLU A 68 7.35 10.30 4.77
C GLU A 68 7.22 11.72 4.22
N ASP A 69 6.71 11.85 3.00
CA ASP A 69 6.68 13.10 2.22
C ASP A 69 5.44 13.98 2.55
N GLY A 70 4.48 13.45 3.31
CA GLY A 70 3.24 14.15 3.63
C GLY A 70 2.34 14.37 2.40
N GLU A 71 1.54 15.45 2.41
CA GLU A 71 0.58 15.76 1.32
C GLU A 71 1.26 16.01 -0.05
N THR A 72 2.58 16.20 -0.08
CA THR A 72 3.31 16.43 -1.34
C THR A 72 3.35 15.19 -2.24
N TYR A 73 3.09 14.00 -1.70
CA TYR A 73 3.03 12.74 -2.45
C TYR A 73 1.76 11.96 -2.12
N ASN A 74 0.66 12.22 -2.82
CA ASN A 74 -0.55 11.39 -2.75
C ASN A 74 -1.04 11.06 -4.16
N PRO A 75 -0.46 10.04 -4.83
CA PRO A 75 -0.84 9.73 -6.20
C PRO A 75 -2.29 9.26 -6.26
N ARG A 76 -2.98 9.52 -7.38
CA ARG A 76 -4.38 9.08 -7.59
C ARG A 76 -4.58 7.56 -7.47
N SER A 77 -3.53 6.79 -7.70
CA SER A 77 -3.57 5.34 -7.53
C SER A 77 -3.63 4.91 -6.07
N LEU A 78 -3.13 5.74 -5.14
CA LEU A 78 -3.21 5.52 -3.70
C LEU A 78 -4.46 6.19 -3.10
N ASP A 79 -4.72 7.47 -3.40
CA ASP A 79 -5.87 8.23 -2.84
C ASP A 79 -6.01 8.07 -1.31
N PHE A 80 -4.91 8.30 -0.57
CA PHE A 80 -4.92 8.20 0.89
C PHE A 80 -5.68 9.37 1.52
N LYS A 81 -6.66 9.06 2.37
CA LYS A 81 -7.55 10.07 2.97
C LYS A 81 -8.19 9.59 4.27
N PRO A 82 -8.62 10.51 5.15
CA PRO A 82 -9.47 10.16 6.28
C PRO A 82 -10.83 9.64 5.80
N LEU A 83 -11.42 8.72 6.58
CA LEU A 83 -12.77 8.22 6.32
C LEU A 83 -13.81 9.33 6.49
N GLN A 84 -14.78 9.39 5.58
CA GLN A 84 -15.93 10.28 5.70
C GLN A 84 -17.02 9.57 6.53
N GLY A 85 -17.02 9.80 7.84
CA GLY A 85 -18.03 9.25 8.76
C GLY A 85 -17.44 8.65 10.04
N THR A 86 -18.22 7.79 10.71
CA THR A 86 -17.78 7.03 11.89
C THR A 86 -16.69 6.01 11.50
N GLU A 87 -15.76 5.76 12.43
CA GLU A 87 -14.67 4.79 12.26
C GLU A 87 -15.17 3.44 11.69
N HIS A 88 -14.48 2.92 10.68
CA HIS A 88 -14.81 1.62 10.12
C HIS A 88 -14.03 0.52 10.84
N LYS A 89 -14.69 -0.14 11.80
CA LYS A 89 -14.09 -1.24 12.57
C LYS A 89 -12.76 -0.83 13.24
N GLY A 90 -12.69 0.40 13.74
CA GLY A 90 -11.51 1.00 14.40
C GLY A 90 -10.52 1.69 13.45
N SER A 91 -10.71 1.58 12.13
CA SER A 91 -9.91 2.34 11.15
C SER A 91 -10.43 3.77 11.01
N THR A 92 -9.52 4.72 10.78
CA THR A 92 -9.80 6.16 10.63
C THR A 92 -9.46 6.69 9.25
N HIS A 93 -8.66 5.96 8.48
CA HIS A 93 -8.23 6.33 7.13
C HIS A 93 -8.38 5.16 6.16
N GLU A 94 -8.37 5.50 4.88
CA GLU A 94 -8.37 4.55 3.78
C GLU A 94 -7.45 4.99 2.63
N CYS A 95 -7.01 4.03 1.83
CA CYS A 95 -6.44 4.24 0.52
C CYS A 95 -6.91 3.14 -0.45
N ASP A 96 -6.88 3.45 -1.75
CA ASP A 96 -7.28 2.53 -2.81
C ASP A 96 -6.28 1.38 -2.94
N ALA A 97 -6.78 0.15 -2.99
CA ALA A 97 -5.98 -1.02 -3.34
C ALA A 97 -6.08 -1.28 -4.86
N TRP A 98 -7.31 -1.47 -5.35
CA TRP A 98 -7.64 -1.58 -6.77
C TRP A 98 -9.12 -1.27 -7.00
N ALA A 99 -9.47 -1.01 -8.25
CA ALA A 99 -10.80 -0.56 -8.65
C ALA A 99 -11.56 -1.58 -9.53
N ASP A 100 -10.94 -2.67 -9.96
CA ASP A 100 -11.54 -3.65 -10.88
C ASP A 100 -12.18 -4.84 -10.16
N GLN A 101 -13.30 -5.33 -10.72
CA GLN A 101 -14.01 -6.59 -10.36
C GLN A 101 -14.26 -6.85 -8.86
N ASP A 102 -14.34 -5.81 -8.03
CA ASP A 102 -14.65 -5.76 -6.57
C ASP A 102 -13.64 -4.79 -5.95
N ALA A 103 -13.91 -3.49 -6.09
CA ALA A 103 -13.00 -2.44 -5.63
C ALA A 103 -12.68 -2.61 -4.15
N LYS A 104 -11.38 -2.67 -3.84
CA LYS A 104 -10.87 -2.83 -2.48
C LYS A 104 -10.14 -1.58 -2.02
N ARG A 105 -10.22 -1.35 -0.72
CA ARG A 105 -9.48 -0.33 -0.01
C ARG A 105 -8.66 -0.97 1.12
N LEU A 106 -7.49 -0.41 1.37
CA LEU A 106 -6.74 -0.64 2.59
C LEU A 106 -7.24 0.33 3.65
N PHE A 107 -7.59 -0.18 4.82
CA PHE A 107 -8.04 0.62 5.96
C PHE A 107 -7.02 0.54 7.08
N GLY A 108 -6.84 1.65 7.78
CA GLY A 108 -5.90 1.74 8.89
C GLY A 108 -6.20 2.91 9.83
N HIS A 109 -5.38 3.04 10.85
CA HIS A 109 -5.46 4.11 11.84
C HIS A 109 -4.08 4.58 12.28
N TYR A 110 -4.01 5.77 12.87
CA TYR A 110 -2.79 6.25 13.54
C TYR A 110 -2.76 5.77 14.99
N ALA A 111 -1.65 5.13 15.37
CA ALA A 111 -1.29 4.82 16.75
C ALA A 111 -0.07 5.69 17.13
N GLY A 112 -0.34 6.92 17.60
CA GLY A 112 0.69 7.94 17.73
C GLY A 112 1.17 8.41 16.34
N GLU A 113 2.47 8.36 16.09
CA GLU A 113 3.08 8.74 14.81
C GLU A 113 3.14 7.60 13.78
N CYS A 114 2.80 6.37 14.19
CA CYS A 114 2.80 5.20 13.32
C CYS A 114 1.41 4.97 12.72
N TYR A 115 1.35 4.77 11.41
CA TYR A 115 0.14 4.33 10.72
C TYR A 115 0.08 2.81 10.70
N VAL A 116 -0.98 2.24 11.26
CA VAL A 116 -1.22 0.80 11.33
C VAL A 116 -2.26 0.41 10.29
N ILE A 117 -1.90 -0.51 9.39
CA ILE A 117 -2.87 -1.09 8.44
C ILE A 117 -3.66 -2.17 9.16
N ASP A 118 -4.97 -2.05 9.18
CA ASP A 118 -5.86 -2.98 9.88
C ASP A 118 -6.32 -4.11 8.98
N ARG A 119 -6.66 -3.80 7.72
CA ARG A 119 -7.35 -4.73 6.80
C ARG A 119 -7.38 -4.25 5.35
N LEU A 120 -7.51 -5.22 4.45
CA LEU A 120 -8.07 -5.05 3.13
C LEU A 120 -9.57 -5.36 3.17
N ASP A 121 -10.43 -4.46 2.71
CA ASP A 121 -11.89 -4.69 2.67
C ASP A 121 -12.54 -3.97 1.46
N LYS A 122 -13.84 -4.16 1.26
CA LYS A 122 -14.60 -3.43 0.25
C LYS A 122 -14.65 -1.94 0.58
N GLY A 123 -14.66 -1.10 -0.46
CA GLY A 123 -14.89 0.33 -0.29
C GLY A 123 -16.24 0.61 0.39
N LEU A 124 -16.29 1.68 1.19
CA LEU A 124 -17.51 2.14 1.83
C LEU A 124 -18.33 2.92 0.79
N HIS A 125 -19.61 2.61 0.66
CA HIS A 125 -20.56 3.27 -0.24
C HIS A 125 -21.54 4.12 0.57
#